data_AF-A0A1H5U8P5-F1
#
_entry.id   AF-A0A1H5U8P5-F1
#
_cell.length_a   1.000
_cell.length_b   1.000
_cell.length_c   1.000
_cell.angle_alpha   90.00
_cell.angle_beta   90.00
_cell.angle_gamma   90.00
#
_symmetry.space_group_name_H-M   'P 1'
#
loop_
_entity.id
_entity.type
_entity.pdbx_description
1 polymer ?
#
loop_
_entity_poly.entity_id
_entity_poly.type
_entity_poly.pdbx_seq_one_letter_code
_entity_poly.pdbx_strand_id
1 'polypeptide(L)'
;MKLMLSAVAICLANALTAQVKIPEFLVGDWQQEQSKNTEHWDYINTNELKGFTYQQDANGQMQVQEYLQIALKDGKLVLSAQVLGQNKNQIVEFVGAMEGQTLVFRNEQHDFPKEIAYEQLNEKQMRVRIANEQKAHNLVYNRSNTLAQARALDPALTTYDEALAKELGADEYGMKSYFFVVLKTGDSKEQDKTIINEKFKGHMANIKRLVEEGKLIVAGPFQKNEDNYRGLFILNNLHTVEEVKEVLESDPAIHAGILSYSIYKWYGSAALPTYLPNAAKVSKSKF
;
A
#
# COMPACT_ATOMS: atom_id res chain seq x y z
N MET A 1 7.94 -69.58 29.15
CA MET A 1 7.21 -68.30 28.90
C MET A 1 8.08 -67.47 27.96
N LYS A 2 7.86 -67.55 26.64
CA LYS A 2 8.60 -66.78 25.63
C LYS A 2 7.79 -65.52 25.31
N LEU A 3 8.30 -64.34 25.67
CA LEU A 3 7.76 -63.06 25.24
C LEU A 3 8.10 -62.84 23.75
N MET A 4 7.08 -62.71 22.90
CA MET A 4 7.24 -62.12 21.58
C MET A 4 7.02 -60.61 21.69
N LEU A 5 8.05 -59.81 21.37
CA LEU A 5 7.91 -58.39 21.06
C LEU A 5 7.47 -58.28 19.58
N SER A 6 6.33 -57.67 19.34
CA SER A 6 5.95 -57.16 18.02
C SER A 6 6.16 -55.65 18.01
N ALA A 7 7.11 -55.17 17.21
CA ALA A 7 7.31 -53.75 16.96
C ALA A 7 6.28 -53.27 15.91
N VAL A 8 5.41 -52.35 16.31
CA VAL A 8 4.50 -51.65 15.39
C VAL A 8 5.21 -50.37 14.95
N ALA A 9 5.62 -50.32 13.67
CA ALA A 9 6.12 -49.10 13.05
C ALA A 9 4.93 -48.24 12.59
N ILE A 10 4.66 -47.16 13.30
CA ILE A 10 3.68 -46.15 12.90
C ILE A 10 4.40 -45.14 11.99
N CYS A 11 4.22 -45.28 10.67
CA CYS A 11 4.58 -44.23 9.72
C CYS A 11 3.52 -43.12 9.78
N LEU A 12 3.79 -42.07 10.56
CA LEU A 12 3.06 -40.80 10.49
C LEU A 12 3.52 -40.04 9.24
N ALA A 13 2.73 -40.10 8.17
CA ALA A 13 2.89 -39.21 7.02
C ALA A 13 2.38 -37.82 7.40
N ASN A 14 3.29 -36.90 7.73
CA ASN A 14 2.95 -35.48 7.82
C ASN A 14 2.69 -34.95 6.40
N ALA A 15 1.42 -34.76 6.05
CA ALA A 15 1.06 -33.96 4.89
C ALA A 15 1.43 -32.49 5.19
N LEU A 16 2.55 -32.01 4.64
CA LEU A 16 2.80 -30.58 4.57
C LEU A 16 1.71 -29.97 3.68
N THR A 17 0.80 -29.20 4.26
CA THR A 17 -0.07 -28.32 3.49
C THR A 17 0.79 -27.20 2.93
N ALA A 18 1.01 -27.17 1.61
CA ALA A 18 1.65 -26.04 0.97
C ALA A 18 0.80 -24.78 1.22
N GLN A 19 1.44 -23.73 1.75
CA GLN A 19 0.78 -22.44 1.94
C GLN A 19 0.43 -21.87 0.56
N VAL A 20 -0.83 -21.52 0.35
CA VAL A 20 -1.28 -20.85 -0.89
C VAL A 20 -0.59 -19.50 -0.98
N LYS A 21 0.09 -19.26 -2.10
CA LYS A 21 0.80 -18.01 -2.39
C LYS A 21 0.36 -17.48 -3.74
N ILE A 22 0.48 -16.18 -3.94
CA ILE A 22 0.25 -15.57 -5.24
C ILE A 22 1.48 -15.85 -6.13
N PRO A 23 1.30 -16.35 -7.37
CA PRO A 23 2.43 -16.63 -8.25
C PRO A 23 3.19 -15.37 -8.68
N GLU A 24 4.50 -15.36 -8.50
CA GLU A 24 5.37 -14.23 -8.85
C GLU A 24 5.40 -13.92 -10.34
N PHE A 25 5.05 -14.89 -11.20
CA PHE A 25 5.11 -14.70 -12.65
C PHE A 25 4.16 -13.61 -13.13
N LEU A 26 3.08 -13.31 -12.42
CA LEU A 26 2.13 -12.29 -12.84
C LEU A 26 2.73 -10.88 -12.83
N VAL A 27 3.65 -10.61 -11.92
CA VAL A 27 4.16 -9.26 -11.65
C VAL A 27 4.93 -8.68 -12.83
N GLY A 28 4.66 -7.42 -13.13
CA GLY A 28 5.26 -6.63 -14.22
C GLY A 28 4.28 -6.28 -15.34
N ASP A 29 4.84 -5.77 -16.44
CA ASP A 29 4.09 -5.34 -17.62
C ASP A 29 3.98 -6.46 -18.66
N TRP A 30 2.75 -6.70 -19.09
CA TRP A 30 2.39 -7.71 -20.06
C TRP A 30 1.65 -7.08 -21.23
N GLN A 31 2.29 -7.01 -22.39
CA GLN A 31 1.70 -6.48 -23.63
C GLN A 31 1.00 -7.59 -24.41
N GLN A 32 -0.27 -7.41 -24.74
CA GLN A 32 -1.04 -8.36 -25.54
C GLN A 32 -0.58 -8.33 -27.02
N GLU A 33 -0.33 -9.49 -27.65
CA GLU A 33 0.25 -9.61 -29.01
C GLU A 33 -0.55 -8.93 -30.13
N GLN A 34 -1.87 -8.84 -29.97
CA GLN A 34 -2.79 -8.39 -31.02
C GLN A 34 -3.59 -7.15 -30.61
N SER A 35 -3.12 -6.44 -29.58
CA SER A 35 -3.80 -5.27 -29.03
C SER A 35 -2.78 -4.24 -28.53
N LYS A 36 -3.24 -3.01 -28.31
CA LYS A 36 -2.48 -2.00 -27.55
C LYS A 36 -2.61 -2.19 -26.04
N ASN A 37 -3.40 -3.16 -25.59
CA ASN A 37 -3.60 -3.45 -24.18
C ASN A 37 -2.32 -3.95 -23.54
N THR A 38 -1.94 -3.29 -22.45
CA THR A 38 -0.98 -3.80 -21.47
C THR A 38 -1.72 -4.10 -20.18
N GLU A 39 -1.45 -5.26 -19.60
CA GLU A 39 -1.86 -5.61 -18.24
C GLU A 39 -0.64 -5.48 -17.33
N HIS A 40 -0.79 -4.71 -16.26
CA HIS A 40 0.26 -4.47 -15.29
C HIS A 40 -0.14 -5.08 -13.94
N TRP A 41 0.81 -5.67 -13.22
CA TRP A 41 0.60 -6.25 -11.89
C TRP A 41 1.73 -5.86 -10.94
N ASP A 42 1.34 -5.39 -9.75
CA ASP A 42 2.23 -5.01 -8.65
C ASP A 42 1.80 -5.67 -7.33
N TYR A 43 2.78 -5.94 -6.46
CA TYR A 43 2.50 -6.28 -5.06
C TYR A 43 1.98 -5.06 -4.31
N ILE A 44 0.83 -5.21 -3.66
CA ILE A 44 0.47 -4.36 -2.53
C ILE A 44 1.17 -4.88 -1.28
N ASN A 45 1.16 -6.20 -1.07
CA ASN A 45 1.82 -6.92 0.01
C ASN A 45 1.97 -8.41 -0.36
N THR A 46 2.46 -9.24 0.58
CA THR A 46 2.69 -10.69 0.36
C THR A 46 1.43 -11.50 0.04
N ASN A 47 0.25 -10.97 0.38
CA ASN A 47 -1.05 -11.62 0.21
C ASN A 47 -1.93 -10.92 -0.84
N GLU A 48 -1.41 -9.92 -1.55
CA GLU A 48 -2.22 -9.09 -2.43
C GLU A 48 -1.42 -8.52 -3.61
N LEU A 49 -1.93 -8.74 -4.82
CA LEU A 49 -1.55 -8.04 -6.03
C LEU A 49 -2.64 -7.05 -6.44
N LYS A 50 -2.23 -5.91 -6.98
CA LYS A 50 -3.08 -5.01 -7.75
C LYS A 50 -2.66 -5.09 -9.20
N GLY A 51 -3.63 -5.10 -10.09
CA GLY A 51 -3.40 -4.97 -11.51
C GLY A 51 -4.30 -3.95 -12.17
N PHE A 52 -3.95 -3.57 -13.39
CA PHE A 52 -4.80 -2.78 -14.25
C PHE A 52 -4.46 -3.02 -15.71
N THR A 53 -5.47 -2.98 -16.56
CA THR A 53 -5.32 -3.01 -18.01
C THR A 53 -5.37 -1.59 -18.54
N TYR A 54 -4.42 -1.20 -19.37
CA TYR A 54 -4.38 0.13 -19.97
C TYR A 54 -3.96 0.09 -21.44
N GLN A 55 -4.31 1.16 -22.17
CA GLN A 55 -3.71 1.49 -23.46
C GLN A 55 -2.98 2.82 -23.34
N GLN A 56 -1.90 2.97 -24.09
CA GLN A 56 -1.17 4.23 -24.20
C GLN A 56 -1.51 4.92 -25.52
N ASP A 57 -1.82 6.21 -25.47
CA ASP A 57 -2.05 7.01 -26.67
C ASP A 57 -0.73 7.47 -27.32
N ALA A 58 -0.82 8.18 -28.45
CA ALA A 58 0.34 8.66 -29.19
C ALA A 58 1.23 9.66 -28.41
N ASN A 59 0.69 10.28 -27.36
CA ASN A 59 1.40 11.25 -26.51
C ASN A 59 1.97 10.60 -25.24
N GLY A 60 1.77 9.29 -25.08
CA GLY A 60 2.22 8.56 -23.91
C GLY A 60 1.23 8.56 -22.75
N GLN A 61 0.03 9.10 -22.91
CA GLN A 61 -0.97 9.14 -21.84
C GLN A 61 -1.64 7.77 -21.68
N MET A 62 -1.69 7.28 -20.44
CA MET A 62 -2.34 6.02 -20.10
C MET A 62 -3.85 6.19 -19.95
N GLN A 63 -4.61 5.33 -20.62
CA GLN A 63 -6.05 5.18 -20.46
C GLN A 63 -6.34 3.81 -19.87
N VAL A 64 -6.62 3.77 -18.57
CA VAL A 64 -7.01 2.55 -17.86
C VAL A 64 -8.38 2.10 -18.34
N GLN A 65 -8.52 0.81 -18.61
CA GLN A 65 -9.74 0.15 -19.06
C GLN A 65 -10.34 -0.74 -17.95
N GLU A 66 -9.49 -1.26 -17.06
CA GLU A 66 -9.88 -2.24 -16.06
C GLU A 66 -8.95 -2.15 -14.85
N TYR A 67 -9.52 -2.31 -13.65
CA TYR A 67 -8.78 -2.57 -12.42
C TYR A 67 -8.94 -4.03 -12.01
N LEU A 68 -7.84 -4.63 -11.60
CA LEU A 68 -7.77 -6.01 -11.15
C LEU A 68 -7.14 -6.05 -9.75
N GLN A 69 -7.50 -7.07 -8.98
CA GLN A 69 -6.90 -7.35 -7.68
C GLN A 69 -6.90 -8.85 -7.44
N ILE A 70 -5.78 -9.42 -7.03
CA ILE A 70 -5.71 -10.80 -6.55
C ILE A 70 -5.36 -10.75 -5.07
N ALA A 71 -6.23 -11.24 -4.20
CA ALA A 71 -6.02 -11.24 -2.76
C ALA A 71 -6.19 -12.65 -2.16
N LEU A 72 -5.37 -12.98 -1.17
CA LEU A 72 -5.57 -14.18 -0.35
C LEU A 72 -6.58 -13.86 0.77
N LYS A 73 -7.84 -14.26 0.57
CA LYS A 73 -8.94 -14.09 1.54
C LYS A 73 -9.34 -15.45 2.10
N ASP A 74 -9.28 -15.62 3.43
CA ASP A 74 -9.62 -16.87 4.12
C ASP A 74 -8.95 -18.13 3.53
N GLY A 75 -7.68 -18.00 3.15
CA GLY A 75 -6.89 -19.08 2.55
C GLY A 75 -7.20 -19.40 1.09
N LYS A 76 -8.04 -18.58 0.42
CA LYS A 76 -8.39 -18.72 -1.00
C LYS A 76 -7.90 -17.50 -1.78
N LEU A 77 -7.45 -17.73 -3.00
CA LEU A 77 -7.17 -16.63 -3.93
C LEU A 77 -8.51 -16.09 -4.44
N VAL A 78 -8.65 -14.77 -4.48
CA VAL A 78 -9.83 -14.09 -5.03
C VAL A 78 -9.35 -13.05 -6.02
N LEU A 79 -9.73 -13.20 -7.28
CA LEU A 79 -9.57 -12.19 -8.32
C LEU A 79 -10.80 -11.29 -8.31
N SER A 80 -10.61 -9.98 -8.17
CA SER A 80 -11.65 -8.96 -8.28
C SER A 80 -11.38 -8.14 -9.53
N ALA A 81 -12.34 -8.07 -10.46
CA ALA A 81 -12.22 -7.33 -11.71
C ALA A 81 -13.27 -6.23 -11.80
N GLN A 82 -12.84 -5.03 -12.18
CA GLN A 82 -13.69 -3.86 -12.40
C GLN A 82 -13.38 -3.24 -13.76
N VAL A 83 -14.29 -3.42 -14.71
CA VAL A 83 -14.17 -2.84 -16.06
C VAL A 83 -14.78 -1.44 -16.08
N LEU A 84 -13.98 -0.43 -16.46
CA LEU A 84 -14.41 0.95 -16.47
C LEU A 84 -15.38 1.21 -17.64
N GLY A 85 -16.50 1.86 -17.35
CA GLY A 85 -17.54 2.18 -18.33
C GLY A 85 -18.48 1.01 -18.68
N GLN A 86 -18.32 -0.16 -18.06
CA GLN A 86 -19.20 -1.32 -18.24
C GLN A 86 -19.86 -1.72 -16.92
N ASN A 87 -21.04 -2.35 -16.97
CA ASN A 87 -21.75 -2.89 -15.80
C ASN A 87 -21.84 -1.93 -14.59
N LYS A 88 -21.98 -0.61 -14.85
CA LYS A 88 -21.99 0.43 -13.82
C LYS A 88 -20.74 0.41 -12.91
N ASN A 89 -19.59 -0.02 -13.44
CA ASN A 89 -18.32 -0.22 -12.75
C ASN A 89 -18.43 -1.16 -11.54
N GLN A 90 -19.33 -2.15 -11.58
CA GLN A 90 -19.41 -3.16 -10.53
C GLN A 90 -18.18 -4.07 -10.55
N ILE A 91 -17.76 -4.49 -9.35
CA ILE A 91 -16.69 -5.47 -9.17
C ILE A 91 -17.29 -6.86 -9.33
N VAL A 92 -16.63 -7.70 -10.12
CA VAL A 92 -16.93 -9.12 -10.25
C VAL A 92 -15.80 -9.90 -9.60
N GLU A 93 -16.13 -10.79 -8.66
CA GLU A 93 -15.16 -11.63 -7.97
C GLU A 93 -15.15 -13.06 -8.54
N PHE A 94 -13.97 -13.68 -8.55
CA PHE A 94 -13.72 -15.05 -8.96
C PHE A 94 -12.84 -15.73 -7.93
N VAL A 95 -13.17 -16.97 -7.56
CA VAL A 95 -12.38 -17.76 -6.60
C VAL A 95 -11.34 -18.57 -7.35
N GLY A 96 -10.08 -18.50 -6.90
CA GLY A 96 -8.94 -19.06 -7.59
C GLY A 96 -8.20 -20.17 -6.85
N ALA A 97 -7.58 -21.03 -7.65
CA ALA A 97 -6.65 -22.07 -7.20
C ALA A 97 -5.57 -22.33 -8.26
N MET A 98 -4.45 -22.90 -7.83
CA MET A 98 -3.43 -23.40 -8.75
C MET A 98 -3.81 -24.78 -9.28
N GLU A 99 -3.79 -24.95 -10.59
CA GLU A 99 -3.94 -26.22 -11.31
C GLU A 99 -2.65 -26.49 -12.09
N GLY A 100 -1.73 -27.23 -11.48
CA GLY A 100 -0.37 -27.37 -12.02
C GLY A 100 0.37 -26.03 -12.02
N GLN A 101 0.69 -25.51 -13.20
CA GLN A 101 1.35 -24.20 -13.38
C GLN A 101 0.38 -23.08 -13.77
N THR A 102 -0.92 -23.38 -13.81
CA THR A 102 -1.95 -22.43 -14.21
C THR A 102 -2.69 -21.93 -12.98
N LEU A 103 -2.79 -20.62 -12.82
CA LEU A 103 -3.65 -20.00 -11.82
C LEU A 103 -5.04 -19.82 -12.42
N VAL A 104 -6.03 -20.53 -11.92
CA VAL A 104 -7.39 -20.54 -12.48
C VAL A 104 -8.37 -19.92 -11.50
N PHE A 105 -9.10 -18.91 -11.95
CA PHE A 105 -10.17 -18.23 -11.23
C PHE A 105 -11.53 -18.56 -11.83
N ARG A 106 -12.52 -18.91 -11.00
CA ARG A 106 -13.87 -19.26 -11.46
C ARG A 106 -14.98 -18.52 -10.72
N ASN A 107 -16.05 -18.24 -11.45
CA ASN A 107 -17.33 -17.74 -10.96
C ASN A 107 -18.46 -18.37 -11.77
N GLU A 108 -19.03 -19.46 -11.26
CA GLU A 108 -20.12 -20.21 -11.92
C GLU A 108 -21.42 -19.41 -12.08
N GLN A 109 -21.58 -18.35 -11.27
CA GLN A 109 -22.78 -17.51 -11.27
C GLN A 109 -22.73 -16.41 -12.34
N HIS A 110 -21.55 -16.12 -12.90
CA HIS A 110 -21.38 -15.11 -13.93
C HIS A 110 -21.70 -15.70 -15.32
N ASP A 111 -22.10 -14.86 -16.29
CA ASP A 111 -22.49 -15.29 -17.63
C ASP A 111 -21.27 -15.47 -18.56
N PHE A 112 -20.45 -14.42 -18.66
CA PHE A 112 -19.15 -14.46 -19.33
C PHE A 112 -18.25 -13.32 -18.79
N PRO A 113 -17.02 -13.62 -18.32
CA PRO A 113 -16.43 -14.95 -18.17
C PRO A 113 -16.95 -15.70 -16.96
N LYS A 114 -16.86 -17.03 -17.01
CA LYS A 114 -16.95 -17.90 -15.83
C LYS A 114 -15.57 -18.35 -15.35
N GLU A 115 -14.58 -18.37 -16.22
CA GLU A 115 -13.21 -18.75 -15.94
C GLU A 115 -12.23 -17.69 -16.48
N ILE A 116 -11.27 -17.31 -15.65
CA ILE A 116 -10.08 -16.53 -16.03
C ILE A 116 -8.87 -17.32 -15.56
N ALA A 117 -8.01 -17.75 -16.47
CA ALA A 117 -6.85 -18.56 -16.15
C ALA A 117 -5.55 -17.94 -16.68
N TYR A 118 -4.55 -17.83 -15.81
CA TYR A 118 -3.22 -17.33 -16.12
C TYR A 118 -2.24 -18.50 -16.17
N GLU A 119 -1.66 -18.74 -17.32
CA GLU A 119 -0.69 -19.81 -17.55
C GLU A 119 0.65 -19.20 -17.96
N GLN A 120 1.70 -19.47 -17.18
CA GLN A 120 3.05 -19.09 -17.57
C GLN A 120 3.54 -20.05 -18.66
N LEU A 121 3.74 -19.55 -19.88
CA LEU A 121 4.28 -20.35 -20.99
C LEU A 121 5.80 -20.43 -20.92
N ASN A 122 6.43 -19.31 -20.57
CA ASN A 122 7.87 -19.17 -20.29
C ASN A 122 8.13 -17.86 -19.54
N GLU A 123 9.39 -17.48 -19.34
CA GLU A 123 9.77 -16.25 -18.61
C GLU A 123 9.29 -14.94 -19.26
N LYS A 124 8.97 -14.96 -20.56
CA LYS A 124 8.58 -13.80 -21.36
C LYS A 124 7.14 -13.86 -21.88
N GLN A 125 6.44 -14.98 -21.67
CA GLN A 125 5.11 -15.18 -22.22
C GLN A 125 4.17 -15.78 -21.20
N MET A 126 2.98 -15.21 -21.11
CA MET A 126 1.86 -15.82 -20.42
C MET A 126 0.66 -15.91 -21.37
N ARG A 127 -0.19 -16.89 -21.11
CA ARG A 127 -1.50 -17.02 -21.73
C ARG A 127 -2.55 -16.68 -20.69
N VAL A 128 -3.44 -15.75 -21.02
CA VAL A 128 -4.65 -15.49 -20.27
C VAL A 128 -5.82 -16.10 -21.04
N ARG A 129 -6.49 -17.06 -20.42
CA ARG A 129 -7.69 -17.70 -20.96
C ARG A 129 -8.91 -17.12 -20.28
N ILE A 130 -9.86 -16.62 -21.07
CA ILE A 130 -11.13 -16.04 -20.60
C ILE A 130 -12.26 -16.86 -21.22
N ALA A 131 -13.00 -17.61 -20.42
CA ALA A 131 -13.92 -18.63 -20.94
C ALA A 131 -15.22 -18.79 -20.15
N ASN A 132 -16.19 -19.44 -20.80
CA ASN A 132 -17.31 -20.16 -20.21
C ASN A 132 -17.49 -21.49 -20.97
N GLU A 133 -18.60 -22.19 -20.78
CA GLU A 133 -18.86 -23.49 -21.41
C GLU A 133 -19.00 -23.42 -22.94
N GLN A 134 -19.37 -22.25 -23.47
CA GLN A 134 -19.68 -22.07 -24.90
C GLN A 134 -18.54 -21.40 -25.67
N LYS A 135 -17.75 -20.56 -24.99
CA LYS A 135 -16.79 -19.65 -25.63
C LYS A 135 -15.52 -19.57 -24.80
N ALA A 136 -14.39 -19.52 -25.50
CA ALA A 136 -13.11 -19.24 -24.89
C ALA A 136 -12.24 -18.32 -25.76
N HIS A 137 -11.65 -17.33 -25.12
CA HIS A 137 -10.60 -16.50 -25.68
C HIS A 137 -9.27 -16.88 -25.05
N ASN A 138 -8.24 -17.09 -25.86
CA ASN A 138 -6.87 -17.29 -25.37
C ASN A 138 -6.04 -16.11 -25.85
N LEU A 139 -5.62 -15.28 -24.90
CA LEU A 139 -4.85 -14.07 -25.14
C LEU A 139 -3.40 -14.36 -24.79
N VAL A 140 -2.49 -14.14 -25.74
CA VAL A 140 -1.05 -14.25 -25.48
C VAL A 140 -0.52 -12.87 -25.14
N TYR A 141 0.18 -12.82 -24.01
CA TYR A 141 0.84 -11.64 -23.52
C TYR A 141 2.35 -11.85 -23.52
N ASN A 142 3.05 -10.92 -24.13
CA ASN A 142 4.50 -10.83 -24.08
C ASN A 142 4.89 -9.86 -22.99
N ARG A 143 5.82 -10.28 -22.14
CA ARG A 143 6.40 -9.44 -21.12
C ARG A 143 7.16 -8.31 -21.80
N SER A 144 6.71 -7.06 -21.65
CA SER A 144 7.37 -5.90 -22.25
C SER A 144 8.61 -5.49 -21.45
N ASN A 145 8.58 -5.69 -20.12
CA ASN A 145 9.71 -5.49 -19.21
C ASN A 145 9.90 -6.73 -18.32
N THR A 146 11.08 -7.36 -18.32
CA THR A 146 11.38 -8.43 -17.34
C THR A 146 11.30 -7.89 -15.90
N LEU A 147 11.05 -8.73 -14.89
CA LEU A 147 11.18 -8.31 -13.47
C LEU A 147 12.53 -7.64 -13.20
N ALA A 148 13.60 -8.08 -13.88
CA ALA A 148 14.94 -7.46 -13.84
C ALA A 148 15.04 -6.14 -14.63
N GLN A 149 14.26 -5.94 -15.69
CA GLN A 149 14.20 -4.70 -16.48
C GLN A 149 13.22 -3.68 -15.90
N ALA A 150 12.09 -4.08 -15.32
CA ALA A 150 11.26 -3.22 -14.48
C ALA A 150 12.07 -2.68 -13.28
N ARG A 151 12.92 -3.55 -12.70
CA ARG A 151 13.93 -3.18 -11.70
C ARG A 151 15.10 -2.32 -12.21
N ALA A 152 15.35 -2.29 -13.53
CA ALA A 152 16.44 -1.53 -14.15
C ALA A 152 15.97 -0.24 -14.87
N LEU A 153 14.70 -0.16 -15.25
CA LEU A 153 14.02 1.02 -15.81
C LEU A 153 13.58 1.99 -14.71
N ASP A 154 13.54 1.52 -13.46
CA ASP A 154 13.53 2.34 -12.26
C ASP A 154 14.71 1.95 -11.34
N PRO A 155 15.80 2.73 -11.32
CA PRO A 155 16.90 2.55 -10.37
C PRO A 155 16.47 2.58 -8.89
N ALA A 156 15.25 3.04 -8.57
CA ALA A 156 14.71 3.04 -7.21
C ALA A 156 14.19 1.66 -6.74
N LEU A 157 14.06 0.67 -7.63
CA LEU A 157 13.55 -0.67 -7.28
C LEU A 157 14.66 -1.70 -6.98
N THR A 158 15.95 -1.35 -7.09
CA THR A 158 17.08 -2.28 -6.83
C THR A 158 18.28 -1.77 -6.05
N THR A 159 18.08 -0.90 -5.06
CA THR A 159 19.01 -0.89 -3.92
C THR A 159 18.21 -0.78 -2.65
N TYR A 160 17.73 -1.92 -2.12
CA TYR A 160 17.45 -1.97 -0.70
C TYR A 160 18.71 -1.50 0.03
N ASP A 161 18.65 -0.29 0.56
CA ASP A 161 19.72 0.31 1.33
C ASP A 161 19.47 -0.07 2.78
N GLU A 162 20.09 -1.17 3.22
CA GLU A 162 19.95 -1.69 4.58
C GLU A 162 20.35 -0.65 5.63
N ALA A 163 21.38 0.15 5.34
CA ALA A 163 21.84 1.19 6.25
C ALA A 163 20.78 2.28 6.40
N LEU A 164 20.22 2.75 5.28
CA LEU A 164 19.14 3.74 5.26
C LEU A 164 17.85 3.19 5.90
N ALA A 165 17.48 1.95 5.59
CA ALA A 165 16.31 1.29 6.19
C ALA A 165 16.45 1.20 7.71
N LYS A 166 17.62 0.80 8.21
CA LYS A 166 17.91 0.75 9.64
C LYS A 166 17.94 2.13 10.28
N GLU A 167 18.57 3.11 9.64
CA GLU A 167 18.61 4.51 10.11
C GLU A 167 17.21 5.08 10.26
N LEU A 168 16.35 4.83 9.27
CA LEU A 168 14.98 5.34 9.26
C LEU A 168 14.03 4.53 10.13
N GLY A 169 14.44 3.37 10.65
CA GLY A 169 13.61 2.47 11.43
C GLY A 169 12.53 1.78 10.61
N ALA A 170 12.83 1.48 9.34
CA ALA A 170 11.95 0.79 8.43
C ALA A 170 11.82 -0.70 8.79
N ASP A 171 10.62 -1.24 8.63
CA ASP A 171 10.38 -2.68 8.59
C ASP A 171 10.66 -3.27 7.19
N GLU A 172 10.34 -4.55 7.01
CA GLU A 172 10.55 -5.27 5.74
C GLU A 172 9.80 -4.66 4.55
N TYR A 173 8.80 -3.81 4.78
CA TYR A 173 8.03 -3.12 3.75
C TYR A 173 8.54 -1.70 3.47
N GLY A 174 9.60 -1.24 4.13
CA GLY A 174 10.05 0.15 4.03
C GLY A 174 9.17 1.13 4.83
N MET A 175 8.41 0.62 5.81
CA MET A 175 7.39 1.35 6.54
C MET A 175 7.69 1.41 8.04
N LYS A 176 7.02 2.30 8.77
CA LYS A 176 7.02 2.28 10.24
C LYS A 176 5.78 2.95 10.81
N SER A 177 5.57 2.75 12.11
CA SER A 177 4.52 3.45 12.87
C SER A 177 4.97 4.85 13.28
N TYR A 178 4.07 5.81 13.08
CA TYR A 178 4.16 7.20 13.53
C TYR A 178 2.94 7.54 14.39
N PHE A 179 2.94 8.74 14.97
CA PHE A 179 1.74 9.34 15.53
C PHE A 179 1.24 10.46 14.62
N PHE A 180 0.08 10.23 14.01
CA PHE A 180 -0.68 11.21 13.27
C PHE A 180 -1.60 11.96 14.23
N VAL A 181 -1.42 13.28 14.33
CA VAL A 181 -2.18 14.13 15.23
C VAL A 181 -3.01 15.09 14.39
N VAL A 182 -4.30 15.17 14.69
CA VAL A 182 -5.21 16.17 14.12
C VAL A 182 -5.44 17.25 15.16
N LEU A 183 -5.07 18.48 14.83
CA LEU A 183 -5.35 19.67 15.64
C LEU A 183 -6.75 20.19 15.30
N LYS A 184 -7.51 20.55 16.33
CA LYS A 184 -8.87 21.10 16.24
C LYS A 184 -8.95 22.38 17.06
N THR A 185 -10.05 23.12 16.92
CA THR A 185 -10.35 24.22 17.84
C THR A 185 -10.59 23.66 19.25
N GLY A 186 -9.95 24.24 20.27
CA GLY A 186 -10.16 23.87 21.67
C GLY A 186 -11.28 24.68 22.33
N ASP A 187 -11.54 24.39 23.61
CA ASP A 187 -12.67 24.96 24.36
C ASP A 187 -12.34 26.28 25.07
N SER A 188 -11.15 26.86 24.84
CA SER A 188 -10.76 28.13 25.43
C SER A 188 -11.72 29.25 25.03
N LYS A 189 -12.12 30.06 26.03
CA LYS A 189 -12.98 31.23 25.86
C LYS A 189 -12.19 32.54 25.68
N GLU A 190 -10.87 32.45 25.51
CA GLU A 190 -10.02 33.61 25.28
C GLU A 190 -10.42 34.32 23.98
N GLN A 191 -10.58 35.64 24.04
CA GLN A 191 -10.99 36.49 22.91
C GLN A 191 -10.00 37.63 22.66
N ASP A 192 -9.05 37.87 23.56
CA ASP A 192 -8.00 38.86 23.35
C ASP A 192 -7.06 38.39 22.25
N LYS A 193 -7.13 39.09 21.11
CA LYS A 193 -6.30 38.82 19.93
C LYS A 193 -4.81 38.91 20.24
N THR A 194 -4.40 39.76 21.17
CA THR A 194 -2.99 39.91 21.58
C THR A 194 -2.50 38.63 22.23
N ILE A 195 -3.26 38.10 23.18
CA ILE A 195 -2.95 36.86 23.89
C ILE A 195 -2.97 35.68 22.90
N ILE A 196 -4.00 35.58 22.07
CA ILE A 196 -4.11 34.51 21.06
C ILE A 196 -2.91 34.53 20.12
N ASN A 197 -2.53 35.70 19.59
CA ASN A 197 -1.38 35.85 18.70
C ASN A 197 -0.06 35.48 19.39
N GLU A 198 0.10 35.83 20.67
CA GLU A 198 1.27 35.42 21.46
C GLU A 198 1.35 33.89 21.59
N LYS A 199 0.23 33.22 21.89
CA LYS A 199 0.19 31.74 21.96
C LYS A 199 0.48 31.09 20.62
N PHE A 200 -0.03 31.63 19.50
CA PHE A 200 0.29 31.11 18.17
C PHE A 200 1.74 31.40 17.75
N LYS A 201 2.34 32.50 18.19
CA LYS A 201 3.79 32.72 18.03
C LYS A 201 4.59 31.66 18.79
N GLY A 202 4.16 31.33 20.00
CA GLY A 202 4.69 30.23 20.78
C GLY A 202 4.52 28.87 20.10
N HIS A 203 3.35 28.60 19.52
CA HIS A 203 3.05 27.40 18.72
C HIS A 203 4.03 27.25 17.55
N MET A 204 4.28 28.31 16.78
CA MET A 204 5.25 28.28 15.68
C MET A 204 6.68 28.01 16.17
N ALA A 205 7.09 28.66 17.26
CA ALA A 205 8.40 28.41 17.88
C ALA A 205 8.54 26.96 18.38
N ASN A 206 7.46 26.39 18.94
CA ASN A 206 7.40 25.01 19.37
C ASN A 206 7.53 24.03 18.20
N ILE A 207 6.80 24.24 17.10
CA ILE A 207 6.93 23.44 15.87
C ILE A 207 8.38 23.44 15.38
N LYS A 208 9.00 24.61 15.29
CA LYS A 208 10.39 24.73 14.84
C LYS A 208 11.35 23.93 15.74
N ARG A 209 11.23 24.07 17.06
CA ARG A 209 12.00 23.30 18.03
C ARG A 209 11.81 21.78 17.85
N LEU A 210 10.56 21.33 17.67
CA LEU A 210 10.27 19.90 17.50
C LEU A 210 10.80 19.32 16.19
N VAL A 211 10.84 20.11 15.12
CA VAL A 211 11.52 19.73 13.87
C VAL A 211 13.03 19.63 14.09
N GLU A 212 13.65 20.59 14.78
CA GLU A 212 15.08 20.58 15.13
C GLU A 212 15.46 19.39 16.03
N GLU A 213 14.55 18.98 16.93
CA GLU A 213 14.71 17.79 17.78
C GLU A 213 14.40 16.47 17.05
N GLY A 214 13.98 16.50 15.78
CA GLY A 214 13.63 15.32 15.00
C GLY A 214 12.34 14.60 15.45
N LYS A 215 11.53 15.26 16.29
CA LYS A 215 10.27 14.73 16.84
C LYS A 215 9.06 15.03 15.96
N LEU A 216 9.15 16.04 15.09
CA LEU A 216 8.08 16.45 14.19
C LEU A 216 8.58 16.41 12.74
N ILE A 217 7.95 15.60 11.90
CA ILE A 217 8.32 15.51 10.47
C ILE A 217 7.42 16.41 9.64
N VAL A 218 6.10 16.26 9.77
CA VAL A 218 5.12 17.04 9.00
C VAL A 218 4.34 17.92 9.95
N ALA A 219 4.22 19.19 9.61
CA ALA A 219 3.30 20.13 10.23
C ALA A 219 2.64 20.98 9.16
N GLY A 220 1.33 21.16 9.25
CA GLY A 220 0.62 22.02 8.30
C GLY A 220 -0.83 22.29 8.68
N PRO A 221 -1.38 23.44 8.27
CA PRO A 221 -2.79 23.74 8.47
C PRO A 221 -3.65 22.94 7.50
N PHE A 222 -4.84 22.56 7.95
CA PHE A 222 -5.90 22.16 7.03
C PHE A 222 -6.54 23.41 6.43
N GLN A 223 -7.01 23.31 5.18
CA GLN A 223 -7.94 24.29 4.64
C GLN A 223 -9.30 24.20 5.34
N LYS A 224 -10.18 25.17 5.10
CA LYS A 224 -11.55 25.12 5.63
C LYS A 224 -12.21 23.79 5.25
N ASN A 225 -12.74 23.09 6.24
CA ASN A 225 -13.35 21.77 6.12
C ASN A 225 -14.55 21.67 7.07
N GLU A 226 -15.37 20.64 6.89
CA GLU A 226 -16.58 20.39 7.69
C GLU A 226 -16.29 19.80 9.07
N ASP A 227 -15.11 19.21 9.26
CA ASP A 227 -14.69 18.51 10.48
C ASP A 227 -14.03 19.42 11.52
N ASN A 228 -13.95 20.73 11.25
CA ASN A 228 -13.28 21.73 12.08
C ASN A 228 -11.78 21.44 12.35
N TYR A 229 -11.12 20.73 11.43
CA TYR A 229 -9.69 20.48 11.53
C TYR A 229 -8.90 21.75 11.24
N ARG A 230 -7.90 22.02 12.07
CA ARG A 230 -7.08 23.22 12.04
C ARG A 230 -5.70 22.96 11.48
N GLY A 231 -5.12 21.81 11.84
CA GLY A 231 -3.83 21.38 11.32
C GLY A 231 -3.56 19.92 11.62
N LEU A 232 -2.41 19.44 11.16
CA LEU A 232 -1.94 18.09 11.42
C LEU A 232 -0.48 18.11 11.83
N PHE A 233 -0.10 17.12 12.64
CA PHE A 233 1.29 16.74 12.89
C PHE A 233 1.52 15.27 12.55
N ILE A 234 2.70 14.96 12.03
CA ILE A 234 3.23 13.59 12.01
C ILE A 234 4.48 13.59 12.88
N LEU A 235 4.36 12.96 14.05
CA LEU A 235 5.43 12.86 15.04
C LEU A 235 6.26 11.59 14.84
N ASN A 236 7.55 11.70 15.16
CA ASN A 236 8.57 10.69 14.93
C ASN A 236 9.40 10.45 16.18
N ASN A 237 10.01 9.26 16.27
CA ASN A 237 10.87 8.86 17.39
C ASN A 237 10.18 8.96 18.77
N LEU A 238 8.86 8.71 18.79
CA LEU A 238 8.06 8.56 20.00
C LEU A 238 7.48 7.14 20.00
N HIS A 239 7.40 6.53 21.17
CA HIS A 239 7.05 5.13 21.35
C HIS A 239 5.69 4.94 22.03
N THR A 240 5.25 5.92 22.84
CA THR A 240 4.00 5.84 23.61
C THR A 240 3.08 7.03 23.35
N VAL A 241 1.78 6.86 23.63
CA VAL A 241 0.80 7.95 23.52
C VAL A 241 1.07 9.02 24.59
N GLU A 242 1.63 8.61 25.72
CA GLU A 242 2.01 9.47 26.84
C GLU A 242 3.13 10.43 26.43
N GLU A 243 4.19 9.92 25.79
CA GLU A 243 5.26 10.76 25.22
C GLU A 243 4.72 11.76 24.19
N VAL A 244 3.76 11.34 23.36
CA VAL A 244 3.10 12.24 22.40
C VAL A 244 2.36 13.36 23.12
N LYS A 245 1.61 13.02 24.17
CA LYS A 245 0.90 14.03 24.97
C LYS A 245 1.88 15.01 25.59
N GLU A 246 2.98 14.56 26.18
CA GLU A 246 4.02 15.45 26.73
C GLU A 246 4.59 16.41 25.68
N VAL A 247 4.83 15.92 24.46
CA VAL A 247 5.29 16.74 23.33
C VAL A 247 4.24 17.74 22.86
N LEU A 248 2.96 17.36 22.84
CA LEU A 248 1.87 18.26 22.46
C LEU A 248 1.58 19.31 23.53
N GLU A 249 1.66 18.95 24.81
CA GLU A 249 1.43 19.87 25.94
C GLU A 249 2.55 20.91 26.11
N SER A 250 3.71 20.74 25.47
CA SER A 250 4.71 21.81 25.41
C SER A 250 4.32 22.96 24.47
N ASP A 251 3.23 22.81 23.72
CA ASP A 251 2.74 23.82 22.80
C ASP A 251 1.87 24.87 23.50
N PRO A 252 2.24 26.16 23.48
CA PRO A 252 1.49 27.20 24.17
C PRO A 252 0.03 27.37 23.72
N ALA A 253 -0.30 27.04 22.46
CA ALA A 253 -1.68 27.11 21.97
C ALA A 253 -2.52 25.91 22.43
N ILE A 254 -1.91 24.73 22.57
CA ILE A 254 -2.56 23.54 23.12
C ILE A 254 -2.73 23.69 24.64
N HIS A 255 -1.67 24.07 25.35
CA HIS A 255 -1.70 24.24 26.80
C HIS A 255 -2.72 25.31 27.26
N ALA A 256 -2.90 26.36 26.46
CA ALA A 256 -3.92 27.39 26.70
C ALA A 256 -5.36 26.96 26.31
N GLY A 257 -5.54 25.75 25.81
CA GLY A 257 -6.83 25.21 25.34
C GLY A 257 -7.37 25.88 24.07
N ILE A 258 -6.54 26.67 23.36
CA ILE A 258 -6.93 27.32 22.09
C ILE A 258 -7.00 26.27 20.97
N LEU A 259 -6.06 25.33 20.99
CA LEU A 259 -6.08 24.13 20.16
C LEU A 259 -6.36 22.91 21.04
N SER A 260 -7.11 21.96 20.48
CA SER A 260 -7.25 20.59 21.00
C SER A 260 -6.71 19.60 19.97
N TYR A 261 -6.61 18.33 20.32
CA TYR A 261 -6.03 17.33 19.42
C TYR A 261 -6.66 15.95 19.51
N SER A 262 -6.46 15.14 18.47
CA SER A 262 -6.73 13.70 18.45
C SER A 262 -5.49 12.97 17.94
N ILE A 263 -5.09 11.89 18.61
CA ILE A 263 -3.88 11.13 18.31
C ILE A 263 -4.27 9.79 17.69
N TYR A 264 -3.64 9.45 16.57
CA TYR A 264 -3.80 8.18 15.89
C TYR A 264 -2.43 7.55 15.62
N LYS A 265 -2.30 6.25 15.86
CA LYS A 265 -1.15 5.51 15.33
C LYS A 265 -1.36 5.36 13.83
N TRP A 266 -0.37 5.80 13.06
CA TRP A 266 -0.43 5.75 11.60
C TRP A 266 0.78 5.01 11.06
N TYR A 267 0.52 4.00 10.22
CA TYR A 267 1.54 3.23 9.54
C TYR A 267 1.79 3.86 8.18
N GLY A 268 3.03 4.30 7.95
CA GLY A 268 3.42 5.09 6.78
C GLY A 268 4.87 4.84 6.36
N SER A 269 5.28 5.42 5.24
CA SER A 269 6.64 5.24 4.72
C SER A 269 7.70 5.67 5.73
N ALA A 270 8.68 4.80 5.99
CA ALA A 270 9.84 5.13 6.83
C ALA A 270 10.73 6.21 6.20
N ALA A 271 10.63 6.40 4.87
CA ALA A 271 11.34 7.43 4.11
C ALA A 271 10.78 8.85 4.33
N LEU A 272 9.67 9.02 5.07
CA LEU A 272 9.04 10.33 5.25
C LEU A 272 10.00 11.44 5.76
N PRO A 273 10.91 11.22 6.74
CA PRO A 273 11.85 12.26 7.18
C PRO A 273 12.78 12.79 6.08
N THR A 274 12.99 12.02 5.00
CA THR A 274 13.96 12.36 3.94
C THR A 274 13.56 13.59 3.11
N TYR A 275 12.31 14.04 3.18
CA TYR A 275 11.91 15.28 2.49
C TYR A 275 12.36 16.54 3.24
N LEU A 276 12.62 16.49 4.56
CA LEU A 276 12.95 17.67 5.37
C LEU A 276 14.14 18.48 4.82
N PRO A 277 15.27 17.86 4.39
CA PRO A 277 16.36 18.58 3.73
C PRO A 277 15.94 19.31 2.45
N ASN A 278 14.94 18.80 1.74
CA ASN A 278 14.43 19.41 0.51
C ASN A 278 13.38 20.48 0.79
N ALA A 279 12.56 20.34 1.84
CA ALA A 279 11.61 21.35 2.30
C ALA A 279 12.29 22.70 2.56
N ALA A 280 13.47 22.66 3.18
CA ALA A 280 14.28 23.85 3.42
C ALA A 280 14.75 24.52 2.11
N LYS A 281 15.10 23.74 1.08
CA LYS A 281 15.60 24.24 -0.21
C LYS A 281 14.52 24.89 -1.07
N VAL A 282 13.27 24.41 -0.97
CA VAL A 282 12.14 24.94 -1.76
C VAL A 282 11.46 26.15 -1.10
N SER A 283 11.83 26.47 0.14
CA SER A 283 11.26 27.58 0.88
C SER A 283 11.99 28.89 0.58
N LYS A 284 11.29 29.85 -0.03
CA LYS A 284 11.82 31.22 -0.25
C LYS A 284 11.86 32.06 1.03
N SER A 285 11.05 31.70 2.02
CA SER A 285 10.94 32.41 3.30
C SER A 285 10.80 31.39 4.42
N LYS A 286 11.43 31.69 5.56
CA LYS A 286 11.28 30.89 6.78
C LYS A 286 10.04 31.42 7.53
N PHE A 287 9.15 30.50 7.91
CA PHE A 287 8.04 30.78 8.83
C PHE A 287 8.54 31.03 10.25
#